data_AF-A0A6A3HUR4-F1
#
_entry.id   AF-A0A6A3HUR4-F1
#
_cell.length_a   1.000
_cell.length_b   1.000
_cell.length_c   1.000
_cell.angle_alpha   90.00
_cell.angle_beta   90.00
_cell.angle_gamma   90.00
#
_symmetry.space_group_name_H-M   'P 1'
#
loop_
_entity.id
_entity.type
_entity.pdbx_description
1 polymer ?
#
loop_
_entity_poly.entity_id
_entity_poly.type
_entity_poly.pdbx_seq_one_letter_code
_entity_poly.pdbx_strand_id
1 'polypeptide(L)'
;MTTTALALATGGALPSTSSRKLKEAAHMAMAATECGECLTTPRPCIFLHGMGNSNEEPTLQDTPKLTEGKFGDIHGHAPCCSEIKYAVVNTNDAGWRNDTLQQKFCDFSLQMSQTSDVEAGIIDNTIVVTHSMGGLVVVGALAKGKCKFSKTTSWVALSASMTGSMASDFLMDICSSEKGKVATGLFELVGQCPMSKARKSTIYQGEKYITPSIDAAYVAAQEAFTF
;
A
#
# COMPACT_ATOMS: atom_id res chain seq x y z
N MET A 1 -39.13 10.02 -6.78
CA MET A 1 -37.98 9.13 -6.53
C MET A 1 -37.76 8.28 -7.78
N THR A 2 -36.51 8.08 -8.22
CA THR A 2 -36.23 7.22 -9.37
C THR A 2 -36.38 5.75 -9.00
N THR A 3 -36.68 4.89 -9.97
CA THR A 3 -36.81 3.43 -9.78
C THR A 3 -35.54 2.82 -9.18
N THR A 4 -34.37 3.34 -9.55
CA THR A 4 -33.08 2.97 -8.95
C THR A 4 -33.00 3.36 -7.47
N ALA A 5 -33.42 4.59 -7.11
CA ALA A 5 -33.42 5.05 -5.73
C ALA A 5 -34.41 4.25 -4.85
N LEU A 6 -35.54 3.82 -5.42
CA LEU A 6 -36.50 2.98 -4.72
C LEU A 6 -35.98 1.56 -4.51
N ALA A 7 -35.35 0.94 -5.53
CA ALA A 7 -34.77 -0.40 -5.43
C ALA A 7 -33.61 -0.47 -4.41
N LEU A 8 -32.77 0.56 -4.36
CA LEU A 8 -31.71 0.71 -3.35
C LEU A 8 -32.26 0.84 -1.92
N ALA A 9 -33.41 1.50 -1.75
CA ALA A 9 -34.03 1.70 -0.45
C ALA A 9 -34.84 0.49 0.05
N THR A 10 -35.32 -0.37 -0.86
CA THR A 10 -36.22 -1.49 -0.51
C THR A 10 -35.60 -2.87 -0.69
N GLY A 11 -34.35 -2.97 -1.16
CA GLY A 11 -33.68 -4.24 -1.46
C GLY A 11 -34.27 -4.95 -2.69
N GLY A 12 -35.04 -4.24 -3.51
CA GLY A 12 -35.58 -4.76 -4.77
C GLY A 12 -34.51 -4.96 -5.83
N ALA A 13 -34.78 -5.82 -6.81
CA ALA A 13 -33.86 -6.06 -7.92
C ALA A 13 -33.59 -4.74 -8.68
N LEU A 14 -32.31 -4.41 -8.88
CA LEU A 14 -31.91 -3.26 -9.67
C LEU A 14 -32.37 -3.47 -11.13
N PRO A 15 -32.94 -2.44 -11.79
CA PRO A 15 -33.35 -2.54 -13.19
C PRO A 15 -32.16 -2.98 -14.06
N SER A 16 -32.33 -4.08 -14.81
CA SER A 16 -31.27 -4.72 -15.60
C SER A 16 -30.88 -3.97 -16.88
N THR A 17 -31.16 -2.67 -16.96
CA THR A 17 -30.98 -1.87 -18.17
C THR A 17 -30.18 -0.60 -17.89
N SER A 18 -28.93 -0.82 -17.51
CA SER A 18 -27.86 0.11 -17.85
C SER A 18 -26.65 -0.72 -18.21
N SER A 19 -26.46 -0.99 -19.51
CA SER A 19 -25.11 -1.30 -19.99
C SER A 19 -24.20 -0.17 -19.48
N ARG A 20 -22.97 -0.52 -19.06
CA ARG A 20 -21.98 0.49 -18.66
C ARG A 20 -21.92 1.52 -19.79
N LYS A 21 -22.18 2.80 -19.50
CA LYS A 21 -22.08 3.90 -20.49
C LYS A 21 -20.65 4.20 -20.92
N LEU A 22 -19.68 3.50 -20.34
CA LEU A 22 -18.31 3.49 -20.79
C LEU A 22 -18.22 2.50 -21.94
N LYS A 23 -17.87 2.97 -23.15
CA LYS A 23 -17.32 2.07 -24.16
C LYS A 23 -16.14 1.37 -23.51
N GLU A 24 -16.13 0.05 -23.55
CA GLU A 24 -14.93 -0.72 -23.25
C GLU A 24 -13.83 -0.11 -24.14
N ALA A 25 -12.83 0.51 -23.52
CA ALA A 25 -11.64 0.91 -24.27
C ALA A 25 -11.19 -0.37 -24.97
N ALA A 26 -10.96 -0.31 -26.29
CA ALA A 26 -10.50 -1.46 -27.04
C ALA A 26 -9.42 -2.13 -26.20
N HIS A 27 -9.66 -3.36 -25.76
CA HIS A 27 -8.67 -4.12 -25.02
C HIS A 27 -7.43 -4.09 -25.92
N MET A 28 -6.43 -3.28 -25.59
CA MET A 28 -5.10 -3.51 -26.10
C MET A 28 -4.72 -4.82 -25.43
N ALA A 29 -5.04 -5.92 -26.09
CA ALA A 29 -4.38 -7.18 -25.87
C ALA A 29 -2.92 -6.88 -26.16
N MET A 30 -2.20 -6.44 -25.13
CA MET A 30 -0.76 -6.41 -25.16
C MET A 30 -0.39 -7.86 -25.45
N ALA A 31 0.25 -8.09 -26.60
CA ALA A 31 0.83 -9.40 -26.86
C ALA A 31 1.60 -9.78 -25.60
N ALA A 32 1.33 -10.98 -25.07
CA ALA A 32 2.07 -11.50 -23.93
C ALA A 32 3.53 -11.61 -24.37
N THR A 33 4.27 -10.53 -24.15
CA THR A 33 5.71 -10.57 -24.18
C THR A 33 6.01 -11.24 -22.86
N GLU A 34 6.35 -12.52 -22.90
CA GLU A 34 6.89 -13.15 -21.71
C GLU A 34 8.04 -12.26 -21.24
N CYS A 35 7.91 -11.70 -20.03
CA CYS A 35 9.08 -11.15 -19.37
C CYS A 35 9.99 -12.37 -19.17
N GLY A 36 10.99 -12.51 -20.03
CA GLY A 36 11.93 -13.63 -20.03
C GLY A 36 12.83 -13.63 -18.81
N GLU A 37 14.05 -14.12 -18.98
CA GLU A 37 15.06 -14.08 -17.92
C GLU A 37 15.32 -12.65 -17.43
N CYS A 38 15.69 -12.51 -16.15
CA CYS A 38 16.04 -11.20 -15.61
C CYS A 38 17.23 -10.61 -16.38
N LEU A 39 17.10 -9.35 -16.81
CA LEU A 39 18.15 -8.64 -17.55
C LEU A 39 19.37 -8.27 -16.68
N THR A 40 19.27 -8.48 -15.38
CA THR A 40 20.33 -8.25 -14.39
C THR A 40 20.55 -9.49 -13.57
N THR A 41 21.65 -9.54 -12.82
CA THR A 41 21.83 -10.57 -11.79
C THR A 41 20.63 -10.57 -10.84
N PRO A 42 19.95 -11.72 -10.63
CA PRO A 42 18.85 -11.83 -9.68
C PRO A 42 19.31 -11.47 -8.27
N ARG A 43 18.42 -10.82 -7.51
CA ARG A 43 18.71 -10.29 -6.17
C ARG A 43 17.65 -10.75 -5.17
N PRO A 44 17.96 -10.82 -3.87
CA PRO A 44 16.95 -11.02 -2.85
C PRO A 44 15.85 -9.94 -2.95
N CYS A 45 14.59 -10.37 -2.89
CA CYS A 45 13.43 -9.52 -2.97
C CYS A 45 12.66 -9.52 -1.65
N ILE A 46 12.33 -8.33 -1.17
CA ILE A 46 11.44 -8.16 -0.01
C ILE A 46 10.13 -7.52 -0.44
N PHE A 47 9.03 -8.13 -0.03
CA PHE A 47 7.68 -7.66 -0.27
C PHE A 47 7.11 -7.03 1.01
N LEU A 48 6.82 -5.72 0.91
CA LEU A 48 6.37 -4.85 1.99
C LEU A 48 4.93 -4.39 1.72
N HIS A 49 3.97 -5.00 2.42
CA HIS A 49 2.55 -4.80 2.11
C HIS A 49 2.03 -3.43 2.58
N GLY A 50 0.89 -3.05 2.03
CA GLY A 50 0.19 -1.83 2.41
C GLY A 50 -0.64 -1.97 3.69
N MET A 51 -1.56 -1.03 3.87
CA MET A 51 -2.54 -1.02 4.94
C MET A 51 -3.47 -2.25 4.94
N GLY A 52 -3.96 -2.63 6.12
CA GLY A 52 -5.01 -3.63 6.26
C GLY A 52 -4.60 -4.93 6.95
N ASN A 53 -3.33 -5.09 7.34
CA ASN A 53 -2.84 -6.31 7.98
C ASN A 53 -2.78 -6.12 9.50
N SER A 54 -3.42 -7.02 10.26
CA SER A 54 -3.32 -7.05 11.73
C SER A 54 -2.25 -8.01 12.24
N ASN A 55 -1.73 -8.88 11.37
CA ASN A 55 -0.71 -9.86 11.73
C ASN A 55 0.65 -9.19 11.92
N GLU A 56 1.52 -9.81 12.71
CA GLU A 56 2.88 -9.33 12.97
C GLU A 56 3.77 -10.55 13.19
N GLU A 57 4.84 -10.68 12.42
CA GLU A 57 5.84 -11.73 12.60
C GLU A 57 7.21 -11.11 12.90
N PRO A 58 7.98 -11.68 13.83
CA PRO A 58 9.30 -11.16 14.19
C PRO A 58 10.36 -11.42 13.11
N THR A 59 10.09 -12.33 12.17
CA THR A 59 11.01 -12.73 11.11
C THR A 59 10.36 -12.63 9.74
N LEU A 60 11.19 -12.51 8.72
CA LEU A 60 10.77 -12.61 7.31
C LEU A 60 10.12 -13.97 7.03
N GLN A 61 9.05 -13.95 6.24
CA GLN A 61 8.27 -15.12 5.91
C GLN A 61 8.50 -15.55 4.45
N ASP A 62 8.48 -16.85 4.19
CA ASP A 62 8.57 -17.40 2.83
C ASP A 62 7.24 -17.33 2.06
N THR A 63 6.13 -17.04 2.74
CA THR A 63 4.81 -17.04 2.11
C THR A 63 4.01 -15.78 2.44
N PRO A 64 3.12 -15.33 1.53
CA PRO A 64 2.30 -14.14 1.72
C PRO A 64 1.07 -14.39 2.61
N LYS A 65 0.89 -15.61 3.16
CA LYS A 65 -0.38 -16.06 3.78
C LYS A 65 -0.85 -15.14 4.91
N LEU A 66 0.08 -14.57 5.67
CA LEU A 66 -0.19 -13.69 6.80
C LEU A 66 -0.22 -12.20 6.41
N THR A 67 -0.23 -11.87 5.11
CA THR A 67 -0.30 -10.49 4.61
C THR A 67 -1.71 -10.06 4.22
N GLU A 68 -2.77 -10.80 4.58
CA GLU A 68 -4.15 -10.57 4.15
C GLU A 68 -4.32 -10.59 2.61
N GLY A 69 -3.58 -11.47 1.93
CA GLY A 69 -3.69 -11.67 0.48
C GLY A 69 -3.19 -10.51 -0.38
N LYS A 70 -2.42 -9.55 0.17
CA LYS A 70 -2.06 -8.29 -0.51
C LYS A 70 -1.16 -8.47 -1.73
N PHE A 71 -0.34 -9.51 -1.75
CA PHE A 71 0.58 -9.78 -2.86
C PHE A 71 0.23 -11.04 -3.66
N GLY A 72 -0.54 -11.97 -3.09
CA GLY A 72 -0.59 -13.33 -3.60
C GLY A 72 0.78 -14.00 -3.57
N ASP A 73 0.85 -15.26 -4.02
CA ASP A 73 2.12 -15.96 -4.17
C ASP A 73 2.77 -15.56 -5.49
N ILE A 74 3.97 -14.99 -5.42
CA ILE A 74 4.70 -14.46 -6.57
C ILE A 74 5.86 -15.37 -6.98
N HIS A 75 6.07 -16.48 -6.27
CA HIS A 75 7.09 -17.47 -6.65
C HIS A 75 6.82 -17.98 -8.07
N GLY A 76 7.88 -18.08 -8.88
CA GLY A 76 7.78 -18.43 -10.30
C GLY A 76 7.35 -17.29 -11.23
N HIS A 77 7.00 -16.12 -10.68
CA HIS A 77 6.52 -14.96 -11.45
C HIS A 77 7.39 -13.71 -11.29
N ALA A 78 8.51 -13.80 -10.59
CA ALA A 78 9.47 -12.72 -10.39
C ALA A 78 10.90 -13.18 -10.77
N PRO A 79 11.24 -13.24 -12.08
CA PRO A 79 12.51 -13.82 -12.55
C PRO A 79 13.76 -13.06 -12.08
N CYS A 80 13.61 -11.81 -11.63
CA CYS A 80 14.68 -11.01 -11.05
C CYS A 80 14.92 -11.24 -9.55
N CYS A 81 14.10 -12.05 -8.90
CA CYS A 81 14.25 -12.39 -7.49
C CYS A 81 15.02 -13.70 -7.35
N SER A 82 16.19 -13.67 -6.73
CA SER A 82 16.92 -14.90 -6.35
C SER A 82 16.30 -15.58 -5.13
N GLU A 83 15.66 -14.79 -4.26
CA GLU A 83 14.92 -15.21 -3.08
C GLU A 83 13.75 -14.23 -2.90
N ILE A 84 12.62 -14.72 -2.38
CA ILE A 84 11.44 -13.91 -2.10
C ILE A 84 11.11 -14.04 -0.63
N LYS A 85 11.00 -12.91 0.06
CA LYS A 85 10.51 -12.84 1.44
C LYS A 85 9.42 -11.80 1.59
N TYR A 86 8.54 -12.05 2.55
CA TYR A 86 7.46 -11.17 2.92
C TYR A 86 7.69 -10.66 4.35
N ALA A 87 7.66 -9.35 4.54
CA ALA A 87 7.55 -8.79 5.88
C ALA A 87 6.08 -8.77 6.28
N VAL A 88 5.74 -9.39 7.42
CA VAL A 88 4.39 -9.40 7.97
C VAL A 88 4.37 -8.46 9.15
N VAL A 89 3.76 -7.28 8.97
CA VAL A 89 3.80 -6.20 9.97
C VAL A 89 2.39 -5.69 10.21
N ASN A 90 2.05 -5.29 11.45
CA ASN A 90 0.76 -4.69 11.73
C ASN A 90 0.70 -3.30 11.05
N THR A 91 -0.10 -3.21 10.01
CA THR A 91 -0.41 -1.99 9.25
C THR A 91 -1.89 -1.64 9.33
N ASN A 92 -2.58 -2.09 10.38
CA ASN A 92 -3.89 -1.59 10.77
C ASN A 92 -3.76 -0.50 11.83
N ASP A 93 -2.91 -0.74 12.82
CA ASP A 93 -2.75 0.10 14.01
C ASP A 93 -1.57 1.08 13.92
N ALA A 94 -0.86 1.09 12.79
CA ALA A 94 0.20 2.03 12.50
C ALA A 94 -0.01 2.66 11.11
N GLY A 95 0.05 3.99 11.06
CA GLY A 95 0.04 4.76 9.81
C GLY A 95 1.43 4.97 9.25
N TRP A 96 1.54 5.39 8.00
CA TRP A 96 2.82 5.42 7.27
C TRP A 96 3.90 6.36 7.87
N ARG A 97 3.50 7.37 8.65
CA ARG A 97 4.43 8.28 9.36
C ARG A 97 4.92 7.73 10.70
N ASN A 98 4.45 6.56 11.14
CA ASN A 98 4.81 5.95 12.42
C ASN A 98 6.28 5.49 12.41
N ASP A 99 7.08 6.01 13.35
CA ASP A 99 8.52 5.80 13.39
C ASP A 99 8.92 4.33 13.59
N THR A 100 8.15 3.58 14.37
CA THR A 100 8.39 2.15 14.62
C THR A 100 8.10 1.33 13.37
N LEU A 101 6.99 1.60 12.68
CA LEU A 101 6.65 0.92 11.43
C LEU A 101 7.71 1.18 10.34
N GLN A 102 8.15 2.43 10.21
CA GLN A 102 9.22 2.80 9.30
C GLN A 102 10.52 2.07 9.63
N GLN A 103 10.88 1.99 10.91
CA GLN A 103 12.07 1.27 11.35
C GLN A 103 11.97 -0.23 11.02
N LYS A 104 10.84 -0.88 11.31
CA LYS A 104 10.62 -2.29 10.98
C LYS A 104 10.82 -2.58 9.49
N PHE A 105 10.30 -1.72 8.61
CA PHE A 105 10.47 -1.88 7.17
C PHE A 105 11.95 -1.77 6.76
N CYS A 106 12.70 -0.83 7.35
CA CYS A 106 14.15 -0.76 7.16
C CYS A 106 14.86 -2.02 7.68
N ASP A 107 14.60 -2.42 8.92
CA ASP A 107 15.26 -3.55 9.57
C ASP A 107 15.03 -4.86 8.82
N PHE A 108 13.81 -5.10 8.33
CA PHE A 108 13.53 -6.27 7.49
C PHE A 108 14.22 -6.19 6.13
N SER A 109 14.29 -5.01 5.52
CA SER A 109 14.98 -4.84 4.24
C SER A 109 16.49 -5.05 4.36
N LEU A 110 17.09 -4.62 5.48
CA LEU A 110 18.52 -4.82 5.77
C LEU A 110 18.88 -6.31 5.92
N GLN A 111 17.94 -7.15 6.36
CA GLN A 111 18.15 -8.60 6.54
C GLN A 111 18.23 -9.37 5.21
N MET A 112 17.80 -8.78 4.08
CA MET A 112 17.69 -9.51 2.81
C MET A 112 19.03 -9.84 2.16
N SER A 113 20.06 -9.04 2.40
CA SER A 113 21.38 -9.23 1.80
C SER A 113 22.47 -9.15 2.84
N GLN A 114 23.40 -10.11 2.80
CA GLN A 114 24.61 -10.09 3.62
C GLN A 114 25.54 -8.92 3.30
N THR A 115 25.35 -8.26 2.16
CA THR A 115 26.12 -7.06 1.77
C THR A 115 25.53 -5.77 2.30
N SER A 116 24.33 -5.81 2.92
CA SER A 116 23.75 -4.64 3.59
C SER A 116 24.62 -4.21 4.77
N ASP A 117 24.75 -2.90 4.96
CA ASP A 117 25.42 -2.33 6.13
C ASP A 117 24.37 -2.00 7.18
N VAL A 118 24.22 -2.89 8.16
CA VAL A 118 23.23 -2.76 9.24
C VAL A 118 23.54 -1.57 10.14
N GLU A 119 24.83 -1.30 10.41
CA GLU A 119 25.25 -0.21 11.29
C GLU A 119 24.99 1.16 10.62
N ALA A 120 25.29 1.29 9.33
CA ALA A 120 25.06 2.50 8.55
C ALA A 120 23.65 2.61 7.95
N GLY A 121 22.78 1.61 8.16
CA GLY A 121 21.41 1.57 7.64
C GLY A 121 21.34 1.53 6.10
N ILE A 122 22.28 0.87 5.44
CA ILE A 122 22.35 0.78 3.97
C ILE A 122 21.80 -0.55 3.51
N ILE A 123 20.66 -0.52 2.84
CA ILE A 123 20.10 -1.68 2.16
C ILE A 123 20.90 -1.86 0.87
N ASP A 124 21.54 -3.02 0.73
CA ASP A 124 22.38 -3.36 -0.41
C ASP A 124 21.89 -4.60 -1.14
N ASN A 125 22.14 -4.65 -2.45
CA ASN A 125 21.88 -5.78 -3.32
C ASN A 125 20.46 -6.37 -3.19
N THR A 126 19.45 -5.52 -2.99
CA THR A 126 18.07 -5.96 -2.70
C THR A 126 17.08 -5.32 -3.67
N ILE A 127 16.04 -6.05 -4.06
CA ILE A 127 14.87 -5.46 -4.72
C ILE A 127 13.78 -5.28 -3.68
N VAL A 128 13.50 -4.03 -3.32
CA VAL A 128 12.41 -3.69 -2.41
C VAL A 128 11.13 -3.58 -3.23
N VAL A 129 10.09 -4.32 -2.86
CA VAL A 129 8.79 -4.29 -3.52
C VAL A 129 7.75 -3.82 -2.51
N THR A 130 7.10 -2.70 -2.78
CA THR A 130 6.10 -2.13 -1.88
C THR A 130 4.75 -2.07 -2.55
N HIS A 131 3.66 -2.21 -1.79
CA HIS A 131 2.31 -1.97 -2.29
C HIS A 131 1.58 -0.90 -1.47
N SER A 132 0.85 0.00 -2.14
CA SER A 132 -0.07 0.95 -1.51
C SER A 132 0.63 1.78 -0.41
N MET A 133 0.06 1.83 0.80
CA MET A 133 0.65 2.52 1.96
C MET A 133 2.08 2.05 2.28
N GLY A 134 2.46 0.82 1.92
CA GLY A 134 3.80 0.30 2.17
C GLY A 134 4.89 1.13 1.48
N GLY A 135 4.57 1.70 0.30
CA GLY A 135 5.49 2.61 -0.39
C GLY A 135 5.67 3.94 0.36
N LEU A 136 4.60 4.46 0.97
CA LEU A 136 4.69 5.64 1.85
C LEU A 136 5.53 5.37 3.10
N VAL A 137 5.44 4.15 3.67
CA VAL A 137 6.25 3.77 4.84
C VAL A 137 7.73 3.79 4.47
N VAL A 138 8.12 3.12 3.37
CA VAL A 138 9.52 3.06 2.92
C VAL A 138 10.04 4.47 2.65
N VAL A 139 9.34 5.25 1.83
CA VAL A 139 9.85 6.58 1.46
C VAL A 139 9.88 7.55 2.64
N GLY A 140 8.93 7.42 3.58
CA GLY A 140 8.97 8.17 4.83
C GLY A 140 10.15 7.78 5.72
N ALA A 141 10.59 6.52 5.67
CA ALA A 141 11.79 6.05 6.34
C ALA A 141 13.07 6.61 5.68
N LEU A 142 13.11 6.62 4.34
CA LEU A 142 14.21 7.22 3.56
C LEU A 142 14.34 8.72 3.83
N ALA A 143 13.22 9.46 3.78
CA ALA A 143 13.18 10.90 4.03
C ALA A 143 13.66 11.28 5.45
N LYS A 144 13.44 10.40 6.44
CA LYS A 144 13.92 10.58 7.81
C LYS A 144 15.33 10.02 8.06
N GLY A 145 15.98 9.44 7.04
CA GLY A 145 17.30 8.83 7.16
C GLY A 145 17.36 7.59 8.05
N LYS A 146 16.23 6.89 8.24
CA LYS A 146 16.19 5.63 9.03
C LYS A 146 16.95 4.49 8.33
N CYS A 147 16.90 4.49 7.01
CA CYS A 147 17.74 3.69 6.15
C CYS A 147 17.92 4.41 4.81
N LYS A 148 18.82 3.91 3.96
CA LYS A 148 19.03 4.37 2.60
C LYS A 148 19.27 3.21 1.65
N PHE A 149 18.96 3.42 0.38
CA PHE A 149 19.28 2.48 -0.67
C PHE A 149 20.70 2.72 -1.19
N SER A 150 21.45 1.64 -1.34
CA SER A 150 22.68 1.63 -2.13
C SER A 150 22.39 1.74 -3.63
N LYS A 151 23.45 1.89 -4.42
CA LYS A 151 23.36 1.88 -5.90
C LYS A 151 22.92 0.52 -6.48
N THR A 152 23.01 -0.56 -5.71
CA THR A 152 22.65 -1.92 -6.14
C THR A 152 21.25 -2.31 -5.66
N THR A 153 20.56 -1.41 -4.97
CA THR A 153 19.18 -1.61 -4.53
C THR A 153 18.22 -0.99 -5.53
N SER A 154 17.15 -1.71 -5.86
CA SER A 154 16.09 -1.22 -6.73
C SER A 154 14.77 -1.25 -6.00
N TRP A 155 13.87 -0.34 -6.35
CA TRP A 155 12.56 -0.25 -5.71
C TRP A 155 11.44 -0.36 -6.74
N VAL A 156 10.55 -1.33 -6.54
CA VAL A 156 9.31 -1.51 -7.29
C VAL A 156 8.15 -1.00 -6.43
N ALA A 157 7.58 0.15 -6.80
CA ALA A 157 6.45 0.76 -6.12
C ALA A 157 5.12 0.40 -6.80
N LEU A 158 4.36 -0.53 -6.23
CA LEU A 158 3.06 -0.95 -6.73
C LEU A 158 1.95 -0.06 -6.16
N SER A 159 1.47 0.88 -6.96
CA SER A 159 0.37 1.80 -6.60
C SER A 159 0.60 2.51 -5.26
N ALA A 160 1.83 2.97 -5.01
CA ALA A 160 2.16 3.70 -3.80
C ALA A 160 1.41 5.03 -3.75
N SER A 161 0.68 5.29 -2.67
CA SER A 161 -0.22 6.45 -2.54
C SER A 161 0.56 7.72 -2.16
N MET A 162 1.46 8.19 -3.04
CA MET A 162 2.39 9.30 -2.77
C MET A 162 1.72 10.66 -2.47
N THR A 163 0.43 10.79 -2.76
CA THR A 163 -0.40 11.96 -2.44
C THR A 163 -1.57 11.60 -1.52
N GLY A 164 -1.55 10.42 -0.91
CA GLY A 164 -2.68 9.88 -0.15
C GLY A 164 -3.79 9.32 -1.04
N SER A 165 -5.01 9.24 -0.52
CA SER A 165 -6.17 8.68 -1.20
C SER A 165 -7.44 9.46 -0.87
N MET A 166 -8.13 9.95 -1.90
CA MET A 166 -9.43 10.61 -1.76
C MET A 166 -10.50 9.69 -1.13
N ALA A 167 -10.33 8.37 -1.23
CA ALA A 167 -11.21 7.42 -0.56
C ALA A 167 -11.08 7.49 0.97
N SER A 168 -9.88 7.81 1.49
CA SER A 168 -9.67 8.02 2.92
C SER A 168 -10.46 9.25 3.40
N ASP A 169 -10.43 10.36 2.65
CA ASP A 169 -11.21 11.56 2.96
C ASP A 169 -12.71 11.29 2.93
N PHE A 170 -13.19 10.59 1.89
CA PHE A 170 -14.59 10.17 1.82
C PHE A 170 -15.03 9.33 3.03
N LEU A 171 -14.18 8.40 3.48
CA LEU A 171 -14.46 7.61 4.68
C LEU A 171 -14.37 8.44 5.97
N MET A 172 -13.47 9.43 6.03
CA MET A 172 -13.39 10.36 7.15
C MET A 172 -14.70 11.15 7.28
N ASP A 173 -15.31 11.58 6.18
CA ASP A 173 -16.62 12.26 6.18
C ASP A 173 -17.70 11.37 6.78
N ILE A 174 -17.80 10.14 6.30
CA ILE A 174 -18.85 9.21 6.71
C ILE A 174 -18.68 8.80 8.17
N CYS A 175 -17.47 8.38 8.54
CA CYS A 175 -17.20 7.86 9.88
C CYS A 175 -17.13 8.97 10.95
N SER A 176 -17.04 10.25 10.57
CA SER A 176 -17.14 11.39 11.51
C SER A 176 -18.50 12.09 11.48
N SER A 177 -19.42 11.69 10.59
CA SER A 177 -20.71 12.35 10.45
C SER A 177 -21.72 11.95 11.52
N GLU A 178 -21.94 12.84 12.50
CA GLU A 178 -23.05 12.72 13.47
C GLU A 178 -24.44 12.75 12.80
N LYS A 179 -24.52 13.36 11.60
CA LYS A 179 -25.78 13.54 10.83
C LYS A 179 -26.13 12.34 9.93
N GLY A 180 -25.22 11.37 9.79
CA GLY A 180 -25.29 10.29 8.80
C GLY A 180 -25.43 8.89 9.39
N LYS A 181 -26.10 8.72 10.54
CA LYS A 181 -26.15 7.45 11.32
C LYS A 181 -26.46 6.19 10.51
N VAL A 182 -27.30 6.28 9.47
CA VAL A 182 -27.61 5.13 8.59
C VAL A 182 -26.42 4.77 7.70
N ALA A 183 -25.74 5.76 7.10
CA ALA A 183 -24.54 5.53 6.31
C ALA A 183 -23.40 5.06 7.21
N THR A 184 -23.14 5.74 8.33
CA THR A 184 -22.14 5.32 9.32
C THR A 184 -22.40 3.89 9.81
N GLY A 185 -23.65 3.56 10.18
CA GLY A 185 -24.03 2.21 10.61
C GLY A 185 -23.85 1.14 9.53
N LEU A 186 -24.10 1.46 8.26
CA LEU A 186 -23.80 0.54 7.15
C LEU A 186 -22.28 0.30 7.01
N PHE A 187 -21.48 1.37 7.09
CA PHE A 187 -20.02 1.27 7.00
C PHE A 187 -19.38 0.65 8.26
N GLU A 188 -20.02 0.73 9.42
CA GLU A 188 -19.69 -0.05 10.61
C GLU A 188 -19.96 -1.54 10.38
N LEU A 189 -21.12 -1.89 9.82
CA LEU A 189 -21.50 -3.28 9.54
C LEU A 189 -20.51 -3.96 8.58
N VAL A 190 -19.97 -3.23 7.60
CA VAL A 190 -18.95 -3.75 6.66
C VAL A 190 -17.50 -3.50 7.11
N GLY A 191 -17.28 -3.08 8.36
CA GLY A 191 -15.94 -2.98 8.96
C GLY A 191 -15.05 -1.86 8.40
N GLN A 192 -15.65 -0.81 7.82
CA GLN A 192 -14.93 0.37 7.31
C GLN A 192 -14.89 1.50 8.34
N CYS A 193 -15.91 1.57 9.21
CA CYS A 193 -15.95 2.45 10.38
C CYS A 193 -15.87 1.61 11.69
N PRO A 194 -15.19 2.12 12.75
CA PRO A 194 -14.30 3.27 12.70
C PRO A 194 -13.06 2.96 11.84
N MET A 195 -12.57 3.97 11.11
CA MET A 195 -11.39 3.78 10.27
C MET A 195 -10.16 3.38 11.11
N SER A 196 -9.39 2.42 10.62
CA SER A 196 -8.10 2.05 11.17
C SER A 196 -7.11 3.23 11.12
N LYS A 197 -6.07 3.19 11.97
CA LYS A 197 -5.04 4.25 12.00
C LYS A 197 -4.33 4.37 10.66
N ALA A 198 -4.11 3.24 9.98
CA ALA A 198 -3.55 3.21 8.63
C ALA A 198 -4.43 3.96 7.61
N ARG A 199 -5.73 3.68 7.56
CA ARG A 199 -6.69 4.38 6.67
C ARG A 199 -6.73 5.89 6.95
N LYS A 200 -6.76 6.29 8.21
CA LYS A 200 -6.72 7.71 8.60
C LYS A 200 -5.40 8.39 8.21
N SER A 201 -4.31 7.64 8.10
CA SER A 201 -2.99 8.19 7.78
C SER A 201 -2.80 8.50 6.29
N THR A 202 -3.63 7.95 5.41
CA THR A 202 -3.55 8.09 3.96
C THR A 202 -4.58 9.08 3.40
N ILE A 203 -4.97 10.08 4.19
CA ILE A 203 -5.77 11.21 3.71
C ILE A 203 -5.03 11.97 2.60
N TYR A 204 -5.79 12.51 1.65
CA TYR A 204 -5.31 13.06 0.40
C TYR A 204 -4.68 14.43 0.59
N GLN A 205 -3.50 14.63 0.02
CA GLN A 205 -2.73 15.86 0.16
C GLN A 205 -3.50 17.07 -0.38
N GLY A 206 -3.44 18.20 0.35
CA GLY A 206 -4.16 19.43 0.02
C GLY A 206 -5.64 19.47 0.40
N GLU A 207 -6.21 18.37 0.92
CA GLU A 207 -7.63 18.30 1.29
C GLU A 207 -7.90 18.65 2.76
N LYS A 208 -9.18 18.75 3.11
CA LYS A 208 -9.66 19.31 4.39
C LYS A 208 -9.13 18.65 5.66
N TYR A 209 -8.73 17.38 5.62
CA TYR A 209 -8.21 16.67 6.80
C TYR A 209 -6.70 16.80 6.98
N ILE A 210 -6.02 17.38 6.00
CA ILE A 210 -4.57 17.57 6.04
C ILE A 210 -4.22 18.67 7.04
N THR A 211 -3.18 18.39 7.82
CA THR A 211 -2.51 19.41 8.64
C THR A 211 -1.18 19.79 7.97
N PRO A 212 -0.60 20.96 8.26
CA PRO A 212 0.69 21.36 7.69
C PRO A 212 1.80 20.32 7.91
N SER A 213 1.79 19.63 9.05
CA SER A 213 2.75 18.56 9.34
C SER A 213 2.56 17.32 8.44
N ILE A 214 1.32 16.97 8.09
CA ILE A 214 1.03 15.85 7.20
C ILE A 214 1.41 16.21 5.76
N ASP A 215 1.11 17.44 5.34
CA ASP A 215 1.46 17.95 4.02
C ASP A 215 2.98 17.97 3.82
N ALA A 216 3.72 18.53 4.77
CA ALA A 216 5.18 18.54 4.75
C ALA A 216 5.78 17.13 4.70
N ALA A 217 5.14 16.15 5.35
CA ALA A 217 5.59 14.77 5.28
C ALA A 217 5.38 14.16 3.88
N TYR A 218 4.28 14.48 3.19
CA TYR A 218 4.06 14.06 1.81
C TYR A 218 5.06 14.70 0.85
N VAL A 219 5.35 16.00 1.02
CA VAL A 219 6.38 16.69 0.22
C VAL A 219 7.74 16.02 0.41
N ALA A 220 8.17 15.80 1.65
CA ALA A 220 9.44 15.12 1.92
C ALA A 220 9.49 13.68 1.36
N ALA A 221 8.36 12.96 1.44
CA ALA A 221 8.21 11.65 0.82
C ALA A 221 8.35 11.71 -0.71
N GLN A 222 7.74 12.70 -1.37
CA GLN A 222 7.81 12.85 -2.82
C GLN A 222 9.23 13.23 -3.28
N GLU A 223 9.91 14.12 -2.56
CA GLU A 223 11.32 14.46 -2.82
C GLU A 223 12.21 13.21 -2.70
N ALA A 224 12.01 12.41 -1.66
CA ALA A 224 12.71 11.14 -1.48
C ALA A 224 12.21 10.01 -2.40
N PHE A 225 11.15 10.21 -3.20
CA PHE A 225 10.71 9.24 -4.20
C PHE A 225 11.43 9.44 -5.54
N THR A 226 11.90 10.66 -5.82
CA THR A 226 12.51 11.04 -7.11
C THR A 226 13.98 10.64 -7.28
N PHE A 227 14.49 9.69 -6.48
CA PHE A 227 15.84 9.14 -6.64
C PHE A 227 16.03 8.42 -7.99
#